data_AF-A0A285NVE2-F1
#
_entry.id   AF-A0A285NVE2-F1
#
_cell.length_a   1.000
_cell.length_b   1.000
_cell.length_c   1.000
_cell.angle_alpha   90.00
_cell.angle_beta   90.00
_cell.angle_gamma   90.00
#
_symmetry.space_group_name_H-M   'P 1'
#
loop_
_entity.id
_entity.type
_entity.pdbx_description
1 polymer ?
#
loop_
_entity_poly.entity_id
_entity_poly.type
_entity_poly.pdbx_seq_one_letter_code
_entity_poly.pdbx_strand_id
1 'polypeptide(L)'
;MTIPFPPVDGDFGARQVAISPEGTAYVVPSGMHERLRAMVAPDREDRDPKVALALSGWTCLQSDGMTDRINVDAPDAFADETPIRRFAQAHDAGSVAVARHPSGEVCRSNDPAAFTFE
;
A
#
# COMPACT_ATOMS: atom_id res chain seq x y z
N MET A 1 4.54 -17.14 10.73
CA MET A 1 3.82 -17.35 9.45
C MET A 1 4.71 -16.85 8.33
N THR A 2 4.85 -17.58 7.22
CA THR A 2 5.74 -17.19 6.12
C THR A 2 4.93 -16.57 5.00
N ILE A 3 5.27 -15.33 4.62
CA ILE A 3 4.64 -14.63 3.49
C ILE A 3 5.34 -15.09 2.20
N PRO A 4 4.65 -15.76 1.26
CA PRO A 4 5.24 -16.32 0.05
C PRO A 4 5.39 -15.26 -1.08
N PHE A 5 5.66 -14.02 -0.70
CA PHE A 5 5.96 -12.93 -1.61
C PHE A 5 7.40 -12.48 -1.34
N PRO A 6 8.18 -12.17 -2.39
CA PRO A 6 9.54 -11.72 -2.18
C PRO A 6 9.54 -10.36 -1.47
N PRO A 7 10.45 -10.13 -0.51
CA PRO A 7 10.63 -8.81 0.07
C PRO A 7 11.05 -7.81 -1.03
N VAL A 8 10.78 -6.54 -0.80
CA VAL A 8 11.31 -5.47 -1.66
C VAL A 8 12.80 -5.31 -1.38
N ASP A 9 13.65 -5.75 -2.31
CA ASP A 9 15.10 -5.53 -2.26
C ASP A 9 15.46 -4.23 -3.01
N GLY A 10 15.76 -3.17 -2.26
CA GLY A 10 16.18 -1.88 -2.82
C GLY A 10 15.01 -0.95 -3.15
N ASP A 11 14.83 -0.65 -4.44
CA ASP A 11 13.86 0.35 -4.91
C ASP A 11 12.43 -0.21 -4.97
N PHE A 12 11.45 0.65 -4.66
CA PHE A 12 10.02 0.35 -4.67
C PHE A 12 9.45 0.27 -6.12
N GLY A 13 10.22 -0.26 -7.07
CA GLY A 13 9.91 -0.26 -8.50
C GLY A 13 8.83 -1.26 -8.93
N ALA A 14 8.45 -2.20 -8.06
CA ALA A 14 7.28 -3.04 -8.31
C ALA A 14 6.01 -2.19 -8.34
N ARG A 15 5.09 -2.46 -9.27
CA ARG A 15 3.84 -1.68 -9.40
C ARG A 15 2.89 -1.83 -8.22
N GLN A 16 3.04 -2.87 -7.42
CA GLN A 16 2.20 -3.19 -6.28
C GLN A 16 3.08 -3.73 -5.15
N VAL A 17 3.01 -3.06 -4.00
CA VAL A 17 3.77 -3.39 -2.79
C VAL A 17 2.81 -3.45 -1.61
N ALA A 18 2.96 -4.45 -0.75
CA ALA A 18 2.26 -4.51 0.52
C ALA A 18 3.24 -4.49 1.68
N ILE A 19 2.97 -3.68 2.69
CA ILE A 19 3.78 -3.50 3.88
C ILE A 19 3.07 -4.16 5.05
N SER A 20 3.75 -5.06 5.73
CA SER A 20 3.23 -5.74 6.91
C SER A 20 3.11 -4.78 8.11
N PRO A 21 2.32 -5.13 9.15
CA PRO A 21 2.24 -4.34 10.38
C PRO A 21 3.60 -4.09 11.04
N GLU A 22 4.57 -4.99 10.85
CA GLU A 22 5.94 -4.90 11.35
C GLU A 22 6.86 -4.07 10.44
N GLY A 23 6.34 -3.52 9.34
CA GLY A 23 7.07 -2.67 8.41
C GLY A 23 7.80 -3.40 7.27
N THR A 24 7.63 -4.72 7.13
CA THR A 24 8.28 -5.44 6.02
C THR A 24 7.52 -5.24 4.71
N ALA A 25 8.19 -4.72 3.68
CA ALA A 25 7.61 -4.52 2.36
C ALA A 25 7.78 -5.76 1.48
N TYR A 26 6.72 -6.16 0.79
CA TYR A 26 6.66 -7.30 -0.11
C TYR A 26 6.15 -6.89 -1.50
N VAL A 27 6.73 -7.48 -2.54
CA VAL A 27 6.21 -7.33 -3.91
C VAL A 27 4.97 -8.20 -4.08
N VAL A 28 3.82 -7.59 -4.34
CA VAL A 28 2.55 -8.30 -4.54
C VAL A 28 2.13 -8.17 -6.00
N PRO A 29 2.25 -9.22 -6.83
CA PRO A 29 1.83 -9.14 -8.22
C PRO A 29 0.35 -8.79 -8.37
N SER A 30 -0.03 -8.21 -9.51
CA SER A 30 -1.43 -7.92 -9.81
C SER A 30 -2.31 -9.15 -9.67
N GLY A 31 -3.47 -9.00 -9.03
CA GLY A 31 -4.40 -10.08 -8.71
C GLY A 31 -4.00 -10.93 -7.48
N MET A 32 -2.84 -10.70 -6.85
CA MET A 32 -2.38 -11.51 -5.71
C MET A 32 -2.73 -10.92 -4.34
N HIS A 33 -3.37 -9.75 -4.27
CA HIS A 33 -3.89 -9.20 -3.01
C HIS A 33 -4.92 -10.12 -2.36
N GLU A 34 -5.75 -10.81 -3.15
CA GLU A 34 -6.69 -11.82 -2.63
C GLU A 34 -5.96 -12.98 -1.95
N ARG A 35 -4.87 -13.45 -2.56
CA ARG A 35 -4.03 -14.50 -1.99
C ARG A 35 -3.36 -14.02 -0.70
N LEU A 36 -2.82 -12.80 -0.68
CA LEU A 36 -2.26 -12.20 0.54
C LEU A 36 -3.32 -12.11 1.64
N ARG A 37 -4.49 -11.54 1.33
CA ARG A 37 -5.65 -11.44 2.24
C ARG A 37 -6.06 -12.80 2.80
N ALA A 38 -6.20 -13.82 1.95
CA ALA A 38 -6.60 -15.16 2.39
C ALA A 38 -5.61 -15.77 3.41
N MET A 39 -4.34 -15.36 3.37
CA MET A 39 -3.32 -15.82 4.30
C MET A 39 -3.32 -15.00 5.60
N VAL A 40 -3.25 -13.68 5.51
CA VAL A 40 -3.01 -12.80 6.68
C VAL A 40 -4.28 -12.27 7.33
N ALA A 41 -5.40 -12.39 6.64
CA ALA A 41 -6.71 -11.93 7.05
C ALA A 41 -7.80 -12.93 6.59
N PRO A 42 -7.69 -14.23 6.94
CA PRO A 42 -8.62 -15.28 6.48
C PRO A 42 -10.06 -15.01 6.91
N ASP A 43 -10.27 -14.33 8.04
CA ASP A 43 -11.60 -14.02 8.58
C ASP A 43 -12.22 -12.73 8.00
N ARG A 44 -11.50 -11.99 7.15
CA ARG A 44 -11.95 -10.71 6.56
C ARG A 44 -12.63 -10.88 5.21
N GLU A 45 -13.96 -10.98 5.17
CA GLU A 45 -14.71 -11.19 3.92
C GLU A 45 -15.00 -9.90 3.12
N ASP A 46 -14.23 -8.82 3.34
CA ASP A 46 -14.41 -7.57 2.61
C ASP A 46 -14.27 -7.78 1.10
N ARG A 47 -15.15 -7.14 0.32
CA ARG A 47 -15.19 -7.29 -1.14
C ARG A 47 -13.88 -6.85 -1.80
N ASP A 48 -13.23 -5.84 -1.24
CA ASP A 48 -11.92 -5.39 -1.71
C ASP A 48 -10.82 -5.99 -0.80
N PRO A 49 -9.90 -6.80 -1.36
CA PRO A 49 -8.85 -7.43 -0.58
C PRO A 49 -7.91 -6.41 0.08
N LYS A 50 -7.74 -5.20 -0.47
CA LYS A 50 -6.89 -4.16 0.12
C LYS A 50 -7.53 -3.51 1.33
N VAL A 51 -8.85 -3.33 1.32
CA VAL A 51 -9.60 -2.88 2.49
C VAL A 51 -9.46 -3.92 3.61
N ALA A 52 -9.68 -5.20 3.31
CA ALA A 52 -9.43 -6.28 4.27
C ALA A 52 -8.00 -6.26 4.84
N LEU A 53 -7.01 -6.03 3.99
CA LEU A 53 -5.60 -5.93 4.39
C LEU A 53 -5.36 -4.72 5.31
N ALA A 54 -5.87 -3.53 4.95
CA ALA A 54 -5.79 -2.32 5.77
C ALA A 54 -6.46 -2.51 7.14
N LEU A 55 -7.63 -3.12 7.18
CA LEU A 55 -8.32 -3.46 8.43
C LEU A 55 -7.58 -4.52 9.27
N SER A 56 -6.62 -5.22 8.67
CA SER A 56 -5.69 -6.14 9.34
C SER A 56 -4.30 -5.56 9.58
N GLY A 57 -4.13 -4.24 9.41
CA GLY A 57 -2.87 -3.54 9.71
C GLY A 57 -1.87 -3.44 8.56
N TRP A 58 -2.20 -3.96 7.37
CA TRP A 58 -1.32 -3.93 6.20
C TRP A 58 -1.52 -2.68 5.35
N THR A 59 -0.46 -2.14 4.78
CA THR A 59 -0.55 -0.99 3.86
C THR A 59 -0.24 -1.42 2.43
N CYS A 60 -1.13 -1.13 1.48
CA CYS A 60 -0.97 -1.50 0.08
C CYS A 60 -0.69 -0.27 -0.78
N LEU A 61 0.43 -0.25 -1.50
CA LEU A 61 0.84 0.81 -2.43
C LEU A 61 0.69 0.30 -3.87
N GLN A 62 0.10 1.11 -4.75
CA GLN A 62 -0.11 0.76 -6.15
C GLN A 62 0.16 1.95 -7.09
N SER A 63 0.86 1.67 -8.18
CA SER A 63 0.86 2.47 -9.40
C SER A 63 0.12 1.67 -10.49
N ASP A 64 -0.82 2.30 -11.19
CA ASP A 64 -1.53 1.66 -12.31
C ASP A 64 -0.74 1.72 -13.62
N GLY A 65 0.33 2.54 -13.67
CA GLY A 65 1.15 2.78 -14.85
C GLY A 65 0.42 3.46 -16.01
N MET A 66 -0.81 3.93 -15.80
CA MET A 66 -1.64 4.67 -16.76
C MET A 66 -1.76 6.15 -16.37
N THR A 67 -1.62 6.44 -15.09
CA THR A 67 -1.59 7.79 -14.53
C THR A 67 -0.26 8.03 -13.80
N ASP A 68 0.08 9.30 -13.58
CA ASP A 68 1.21 9.71 -12.73
C ASP A 68 0.85 9.65 -11.23
N ARG A 69 -0.19 8.90 -10.86
CA ARG A 69 -0.70 8.83 -9.49
C ARG A 69 -0.41 7.49 -8.85
N ILE A 70 0.05 7.53 -7.61
CA ILE A 70 0.07 6.36 -6.73
C ILE A 70 -1.16 6.35 -5.80
N ASN A 71 -1.68 5.16 -5.54
CA ASN A 71 -2.79 4.95 -4.62
C ASN A 71 -2.31 4.09 -3.45
N VAL A 72 -2.72 4.46 -2.25
CA VAL A 72 -2.36 3.77 -1.01
C VAL A 72 -3.64 3.44 -0.25
N ASP A 73 -3.79 2.18 0.15
CA ASP A 73 -4.79 1.74 1.11
C ASP A 73 -4.08 1.42 2.43
N ALA A 74 -4.43 2.12 3.51
CA ALA A 74 -3.71 2.05 4.77
C ALA A 74 -4.67 1.95 5.97
N PRO A 75 -4.24 1.35 7.10
CA PRO A 75 -4.91 1.48 8.37
C PRO A 75 -4.95 2.95 8.84
N ASP A 76 -5.97 3.36 9.59
CA ASP A 76 -6.04 4.71 10.20
C ASP A 76 -4.80 5.04 11.06
N ALA A 77 -4.22 4.02 11.70
CA ALA A 77 -3.03 4.16 12.55
C ALA A 77 -1.71 4.27 11.75
N PHE A 78 -1.75 4.16 10.42
CA PHE A 78 -0.55 4.25 9.60
C PHE A 78 -0.06 5.70 9.48
N ALA A 79 1.12 5.94 10.05
CA ALA A 79 1.74 7.27 10.14
C ALA A 79 3.11 7.36 9.44
N ASP A 80 3.64 6.26 8.91
CA ASP A 80 4.95 6.27 8.25
C ASP A 80 4.82 6.70 6.78
N GLU A 81 5.26 7.91 6.48
CA GLU A 81 5.22 8.49 5.14
C GLU A 81 6.37 8.00 4.25
N THR A 82 7.42 7.46 4.85
CA THR A 82 8.67 7.10 4.17
C THR A 82 8.43 6.13 3.01
N PRO A 83 7.65 5.05 3.15
CA PRO A 83 7.38 4.12 2.06
C PRO A 83 6.57 4.77 0.93
N ILE A 84 5.67 5.71 1.26
CA ILE A 84 4.87 6.44 0.27
C ILE A 84 5.79 7.29 -0.60
N ARG A 85 6.68 8.07 0.01
CA ARG A 85 7.66 8.91 -0.70
C ARG A 85 8.60 8.07 -1.56
N ARG A 86 9.11 6.96 -1.03
CA ARG A 86 9.99 6.03 -1.76
C ARG A 86 9.29 5.40 -2.96
N PHE A 87 8.03 4.98 -2.80
CA PHE A 87 7.23 4.44 -3.89
C PHE A 87 6.91 5.50 -4.93
N ALA A 88 6.52 6.71 -4.52
CA ALA A 88 6.30 7.82 -5.43
C ALA A 88 7.54 8.13 -6.29
N GLN A 89 8.71 8.19 -5.67
CA GLN A 89 9.97 8.44 -6.35
C GLN A 89 10.32 7.32 -7.34
N ALA A 90 10.11 6.06 -6.96
CA ALA A 90 10.39 4.91 -7.83
C ALA A 90 9.48 4.84 -9.08
N HIS A 91 8.32 5.50 -9.04
CA HIS A 91 7.33 5.53 -10.13
C HIS A 91 7.20 6.91 -10.80
N ASP A 92 8.07 7.87 -10.48
CA ASP A 92 8.00 9.25 -10.97
C ASP A 92 6.58 9.85 -10.83
N ALA A 93 5.97 9.64 -9.67
CA ALA A 93 4.59 10.03 -9.43
C ALA A 93 4.44 11.55 -9.29
N GLY A 94 3.47 12.13 -10.00
CA GLY A 94 3.02 13.51 -9.86
C GLY A 94 1.96 13.71 -8.78
N SER A 95 1.31 12.64 -8.30
CA SER A 95 0.34 12.74 -7.20
C SER A 95 0.20 11.46 -6.37
N VAL A 96 -0.36 11.60 -5.16
CA VAL A 96 -0.70 10.49 -4.26
C VAL A 96 -2.11 10.66 -3.70
N ALA A 97 -2.82 9.54 -3.57
CA ALA A 97 -4.03 9.42 -2.77
C ALA A 97 -3.86 8.29 -1.74
N VAL A 98 -4.04 8.62 -0.46
CA VAL A 98 -4.01 7.66 0.65
C VAL A 98 -5.41 7.52 1.23
N ALA A 99 -6.04 6.36 1.01
CA ALA A 99 -7.30 5.99 1.63
C ALA A 99 -7.02 5.28 2.97
N ARG A 100 -7.60 5.81 4.04
CA ARG A 100 -7.47 5.27 5.41
C ARG A 100 -8.69 4.47 5.80
N HIS A 101 -8.46 3.35 6.47
CA HIS A 101 -9.48 2.40 6.89
C HIS A 101 -9.40 2.12 8.40
N PRO A 102 -10.55 2.02 9.11
CA PRO A 102 -11.92 2.07 8.60
C PRO A 102 -12.51 3.47 8.38
N SER A 103 -11.80 4.56 8.70
CA SER A 103 -12.37 5.92 8.67
C SER A 103 -12.97 6.34 7.32
N GLY A 104 -12.41 5.83 6.21
CA GLY A 104 -12.74 6.27 4.86
C GLY A 104 -12.14 7.63 4.51
N GLU A 105 -11.29 8.19 5.37
CA GLU A 105 -10.57 9.43 5.10
C GLU A 105 -9.65 9.25 3.89
N VAL A 106 -9.54 10.29 3.05
CA VAL A 106 -8.62 10.26 1.91
C VAL A 106 -7.73 11.49 1.90
N CYS A 107 -6.45 11.31 2.22
CA CYS A 107 -5.41 12.34 2.10
C CYS A 107 -4.91 12.38 0.65
N ARG A 108 -4.70 13.57 0.10
CA ARG A 108 -4.22 13.76 -1.28
C ARG A 108 -3.11 14.79 -1.32
N SER A 109 -2.13 14.58 -2.19
CA SER A 109 -1.07 15.56 -2.48
C SER A 109 -0.68 15.51 -3.96
N ASN A 110 -0.32 16.68 -4.50
CA ASN A 110 0.31 16.83 -5.81
C ASN A 110 1.84 16.98 -5.71
N ASP A 111 2.40 16.80 -4.51
CA ASP A 111 3.83 16.66 -4.26
C ASP A 111 4.04 15.39 -3.42
N PRO A 112 4.07 14.21 -4.06
CA PRO A 112 4.19 12.96 -3.34
C PRO A 112 5.61 12.70 -2.82
N ALA A 113 6.62 13.41 -3.34
CA ALA A 113 8.00 13.34 -2.85
C ALA A 113 8.15 13.99 -1.47
N ALA A 114 7.38 15.07 -1.20
CA ALA A 114 7.32 15.73 0.09
C ALA A 114 6.09 15.34 0.94
N PHE A 115 5.33 14.30 0.55
CA PHE A 115 4.07 13.93 1.20
C PHE A 115 4.17 13.84 2.73
N THR A 116 3.22 14.44 3.45
CA THR A 116 3.05 14.30 4.91
C THR A 116 1.59 14.01 5.27
N PHE A 117 1.37 13.32 6.38
CA PHE A 117 0.08 13.26 7.07
C PHE A 117 -0.01 14.47 7.99
N GLU A 118 -0.71 15.52 7.53
CA GLU A 118 -1.02 16.71 8.34
C GLU A 118 -1.99 16.43 9.49
#